data_AF-A0A3D5SNL9-F1
#
_entry.id   AF-A0A3D5SNL9-F1
#
_cell.length_a   1.000
_cell.length_b   1.000
_cell.length_c   1.000
_cell.angle_alpha   90.00
_cell.angle_beta   90.00
_cell.angle_gamma   90.00
#
_symmetry.space_group_name_H-M   'P 1'
#
loop_
_entity.id
_entity.type
_entity.pdbx_description
1 polymer ?
#
loop_
_entity_poly.entity_id
_entity_poly.type
_entity_poly.pdbx_seq_one_letter_code
_entity_poly.pdbx_strand_id
1 'polypeptide(L)' 'MIPAADGLEAMKLALSTPIDVVVTDAMMPNLSGHELCRFLRNSQTLSHLPIILLSALERKDTNHDA' A
#
# COMPACT_ATOMS: atom_id res chain seq x y z
N MET A 1 13.05 10.38 0.07
CA MET A 1 11.94 9.47 -0.31
C MET A 1 12.47 8.53 -1.38
N ILE A 2 12.19 7.23 -1.26
CA ILE A 2 12.60 6.23 -2.24
C ILE A 2 11.34 5.85 -3.03
N PRO A 3 11.26 6.17 -4.33
CA PRO A 3 10.10 5.81 -5.13
C PRO A 3 10.13 4.32 -5.50
N ALA A 4 8.94 3.75 -5.71
CA ALA A 4 8.73 2.42 -6.28
C ALA A 4 7.66 2.54 -7.36
N ALA A 5 7.85 1.89 -8.49
CA ALA A 5 6.92 1.90 -9.62
C ALA A 5 5.66 1.05 -9.35
N ASP A 6 5.77 0.04 -8.49
CA ASP A 6 4.67 -0.84 -8.09
C ASP A 6 4.90 -1.47 -6.70
N GLY A 7 3.94 -2.27 -6.24
CA GLY A 7 4.03 -2.95 -4.95
C GLY A 7 5.13 -4.00 -4.87
N LEU A 8 5.55 -4.61 -6.00
CA LEU A 8 6.60 -5.62 -6.02
C LEU A 8 7.98 -4.98 -5.81
N GLU A 9 8.24 -3.84 -6.45
CA GLU A 9 9.44 -3.05 -6.20
C GLU A 9 9.46 -2.51 -4.77
N ALA A 10 8.33 -1.98 -4.28
CA ALA A 10 8.21 -1.49 -2.91
C ALA A 10 8.52 -2.60 -1.88
N MET A 11 8.04 -3.83 -2.11
CA MET A 11 8.33 -4.99 -1.27
C MET A 11 9.84 -5.29 -1.20
N LYS A 12 10.53 -5.26 -2.35
CA LYS A 12 11.99 -5.50 -2.40
C LYS A 12 12.75 -4.40 -1.66
N LEU A 13 12.37 -3.15 -1.85
CA LEU A 13 12.98 -2.00 -1.18
C LEU A 13 12.78 -2.04 0.34
N ALA A 14 11.58 -2.40 0.80
CA ALA A 14 11.27 -2.53 2.22
C ALA A 14 12.08 -3.64 2.91
N LEU A 15 12.54 -4.66 2.17
CA LEU A 15 13.40 -5.72 2.70
C LEU A 15 14.89 -5.36 2.71
N SER A 16 15.33 -4.51 1.79
CA SER A 16 16.75 -4.21 1.59
C SER A 16 17.21 -2.89 2.22
N THR A 17 16.27 -2.03 2.60
CA THR A 17 16.54 -0.66 3.03
C THR A 17 15.79 -0.36 4.32
N PRO A 18 16.38 0.37 5.28
CA PRO A 18 15.63 0.88 6.43
C PRO A 18 14.58 1.90 5.95
N ILE A 19 13.32 1.67 6.33
CA ILE A 19 12.18 2.52 5.98
C ILE A 19 11.45 2.87 7.28
N ASP A 20 11.08 4.14 7.45
CA ASP A 20 10.34 4.59 8.64
C ASP A 20 8.83 4.71 8.39
N VAL A 21 8.40 4.83 7.13
CA VAL A 21 7.00 4.99 6.73
C VAL A 21 6.79 4.53 5.29
N VAL A 22 5.63 3.92 5.01
CA VAL A 22 5.21 3.55 3.66
C VAL A 22 3.99 4.37 3.26
N VAL A 23 4.03 4.96 2.08
CA VAL A 23 2.88 5.63 1.43
C VAL A 23 2.63 4.92 0.11
N THR A 24 1.43 4.40 -0.10
CA THR A 24 1.13 3.56 -1.26
C THR A 24 -0.32 3.72 -1.71
N ASP A 25 -0.58 3.58 -3.02
CA ASP A 25 -1.93 3.53 -3.57
C ASP A 25 -2.55 2.15 -3.30
N ALA A 26 -3.86 2.11 -3.03
CA ALA A 26 -4.63 0.89 -2.90
C ALA A 26 -4.61 0.05 -4.20
N MET A 27 -4.62 0.71 -5.36
CA MET A 27 -4.68 0.10 -6.68
C MET A 27 -3.38 0.33 -7.43
N MET A 28 -2.63 -0.74 -7.65
CA MET A 28 -1.39 -0.74 -8.45
C MET A 28 -1.33 -2.02 -9.31
N PRO A 29 -0.64 -1.99 -10.47
CA PRO A 29 -0.37 -3.20 -11.23
C PRO A 29 0.55 -4.16 -10.43
N ASN A 30 0.53 -5.45 -10.81
CA ASN A 30 1.33 -6.55 -10.23
C ASN A 30 0.98 -6.91 -8.78
N LEU A 31 1.21 -5.99 -7.84
CA LEU A 31 0.97 -6.19 -6.41
C LEU A 31 0.26 -4.96 -5.86
N SER A 32 -0.98 -5.14 -5.41
CA SER A 32 -1.82 -4.05 -4.91
C SER A 32 -1.28 -3.49 -3.60
N GLY A 33 -1.67 -2.24 -3.26
CA GLY A 33 -1.32 -1.67 -1.96
C GLY A 33 -1.84 -2.49 -0.79
N HIS A 34 -2.98 -3.17 -0.95
CA HIS A 34 -3.53 -4.08 0.06
C HIS A 34 -2.66 -5.34 0.27
N GLU A 35 -2.15 -5.93 -0.81
CA GLU A 35 -1.23 -7.07 -0.73
C GLU A 35 0.11 -6.64 -0.13
N LEU A 36 0.62 -5.46 -0.49
CA LEU A 36 1.82 -4.88 0.11
C LEU A 36 1.61 -4.67 1.61
N CYS A 37 0.48 -4.11 2.03
CA CYS A 37 0.13 -3.95 3.44
C CYS A 37 0.15 -5.28 4.18
N ARG A 38 -0.48 -6.33 3.62
CA ARG A 38 -0.49 -7.67 4.23
C ARG A 38 0.91 -8.24 4.35
N PHE A 39 1.73 -8.11 3.32
CA PHE A 39 3.12 -8.55 3.36
C PHE A 39 3.89 -7.85 4.49
N LEU A 40 3.83 -6.52 4.57
CA LEU A 40 4.53 -5.74 5.59
C LEU A 40 4.07 -6.11 7.00
N ARG A 41 2.76 -6.27 7.20
CA ARG A 41 2.18 -6.65 8.50
C ARG A 41 2.52 -8.07 8.95
N ASN A 42 2.74 -8.99 8.01
CA ASN A 42 3.16 -10.36 8.31
C ASN A 42 4.68 -10.53 8.49
N SER A 43 5.48 -9.48 8.24
CA SER A 43 6.91 -9.52 8.47
C SER A 43 7.26 -9.20 9.92
N GLN A 44 8.07 -10.06 10.55
CA GLN A 44 8.53 -9.86 11.92
C GLN A 44 9.30 -8.53 12.09
N THR A 45 10.02 -8.11 11.05
CA THR A 45 10.87 -6.91 11.08
C THR A 45 10.16 -5.67 10.55
N LEU A 46 9.11 -5.79 9.73
CA LEU A 46 8.44 -4.65 9.08
C LEU A 46 7.02 -4.39 9.61
N SER A 47 6.48 -5.28 10.44
CA SER A 47 5.10 -5.19 10.95
C SER A 47 4.80 -3.92 11.73
N HIS A 48 5.83 -3.27 12.28
CA HIS A 48 5.71 -2.02 13.03
C HIS A 48 5.64 -0.77 12.14
N LEU A 49 5.92 -0.88 10.83
CA LEU A 49 5.98 0.28 9.95
C LEU A 49 4.61 0.97 9.82
N PRO A 50 4.49 2.29 10.06
CA PRO A 50 3.31 3.05 9.69
C PRO A 50 3.06 2.95 8.18
N ILE A 51 1.81 2.70 7.78
CA ILE A 51 1.42 2.60 6.37
C ILE A 51 0.26 3.57 6.11
N ILE A 52 0.44 4.48 5.16
CA ILE A 52 -0.59 5.38 4.64
C ILE A 52 -1.06 4.78 3.31
N LEU A 53 -2.27 4.23 3.33
CA LEU A 53 -2.92 3.68 2.14
C LEU A 53 -3.79 4.77 1.51
N LEU A 54 -3.43 5.20 0.30
CA LEU A 54 -4.21 6.12 -0.50
C LEU A 54 -5.26 5.31 -1.26
N SER A 55 -6.54 5.48 -0.94
CA SER A 55 -7.63 4.87 -1.70
C SER A 55 -8.43 5.94 -2.42
N ALA A 56 -8.70 5.71 -3.70
CA ALA A 56 -9.75 6.43 -4.42
C ALA A 56 -11.09 5.77 -4.06
N LEU A 57 -11.78 6.30 -3.04
CA LEU A 57 -13.17 5.95 -2.79
C LEU A 57 -14.04 6.82 -3.68
N GLU A 58 -14.51 6.27 -4.81
CA GLU A 58 -15.64 6.88 -5.52
C GLU A 58 -16.86 6.80 -4.60
N ARG A 59 -17.37 7.95 -4.14
CA ARG A 59 -18.68 7.99 -3.49
C ARG A 59 -19.70 7.57 -4.55
N LYS A 60 -20.26 6.38 -4.41
CA LYS A 60 -21.51 6.04 -5.10
C LYS A 60 -22.58 6.95 -4.54
N ASP A 61 -22.92 8.02 -5.25
CA ASP A 61 -24.16 8.75 -5.03
C ASP A 61 -25.30 7.77 -5.36
N THR A 62 -25.83 7.12 -4.33
CA THR A 62 -27.07 6.38 -4.44
C THR A 62 -28.20 7.40 -4.51
N ASN A 63 -28.47 7.94 -5.71
CA ASN A 63 -29.77 8.53 -5.95
C ASN A 63 -30.76 7.35 -6.03
N HIS A 64 -31.54 7.21 -4.95
CA HIS A 64 -32.69 6.33 -4.89
C HIS A 64 -33.75 6.98 -5.78
N ASP A 65 -33.73 6.69 -7.08
CA ASP A 65 -34.82 7.08 -7.96
C ASP A 65 -36.06 6.30 -7.54
N ALA A 66 -37.06 7.06 -7.09
CA ALA A 66 -38.35 6.65 -6.57
C ALA A 66 -39.26 5.99 -7.62
#